data_AF-A0A2X2IPW3-F1
#
_entry.id   AF-A0A2X2IPW3-F1
#
_cell.length_a   1.000
_cell.length_b   1.000
_cell.length_c   1.000
_cell.angle_alpha   90.00
_cell.angle_beta   90.00
_cell.angle_gamma   90.00
#
_symmetry.space_group_name_H-M   'P 1'
#
loop_
_entity.id
_entity.type
_entity.pdbx_description
1 polymer ?
#
loop_
_entity_poly.entity_id
_entity_poly.type
_entity_poly.pdbx_seq_one_letter_code
_entity_poly.pdbx_strand_id
1 'polypeptide(L)'
;MKISPEMMQSTVLLQNALDMHLRSKNVSEYGMATQYQGDIKMVWIFAGIAFFILLIACINFINLSTANAATRAKEIGIRKTIGSNRKTLIIQFMTEAICYSLISLLIGLLLAFLLLPLFNNLANKALFIPWTVWYFVPSLILSMLIIGILAGLYPAFYLSGFQPINALKSKSVTNPKSSLLRNGLVIFQFATSIILIISALIANQQISFMLNKDIGFDKDQVIVLRGVTGIASQAKELKNELKAIPTVRDVSIGDYLPVQLDGAKRNGNLFWAKGKEDLELGEGGQFWNIDESYLSTFGLKLIAGRNFDPHIASDSTGAIVNKRMLADLGIKGNPIGTQITNGRTWTIIGVVDNFIFESMKDEGYYPVCMTLANSPSMLSIKTKSTDMSKTLADINTVWNKFSPNQKIDYNFLDAGFADLYQDVQRTKNIFSCFAFVAIFVAALGLFGLATYVTQQRTKKLVSVRFSVPVPSDYSNYSPEIS
;
A
#
# COMPACT_ATOMS: atom_id res chain seq x y z
N MET A 1 -26.47 33.46 -25.45
CA MET A 1 -25.61 32.83 -24.44
C MET A 1 -24.17 33.16 -24.82
N LYS A 2 -23.57 34.20 -24.22
CA LYS A 2 -22.17 34.55 -24.51
C LYS A 2 -21.31 33.60 -23.68
N ILE A 3 -20.67 32.65 -24.36
CA ILE A 3 -19.64 31.78 -23.79
C ILE A 3 -18.51 32.71 -23.32
N SER A 4 -18.14 32.65 -22.04
CA SER A 4 -17.02 33.44 -21.52
C SER A 4 -15.73 33.06 -22.26
N PRO A 5 -14.78 33.99 -22.48
CA PRO A 5 -13.51 33.69 -23.13
C PRO A 5 -12.72 32.54 -22.46
N GLU A 6 -13.00 32.26 -21.18
CA GLU A 6 -12.42 31.17 -20.39
C GLU A 6 -12.93 29.78 -20.76
N MET A 7 -14.21 29.64 -21.17
CA MET A 7 -14.69 28.36 -21.72
C MET A 7 -14.06 28.04 -23.09
N MET A 8 -13.44 29.02 -23.76
CA MET A 8 -12.58 28.77 -24.93
C MET A 8 -11.15 28.37 -24.55
N GLN A 9 -10.72 28.59 -23.29
CA GLN A 9 -9.41 28.18 -22.77
C GLN A 9 -9.47 26.89 -21.94
N SER A 10 -10.66 26.37 -21.63
CA SER A 10 -10.80 25.09 -20.94
C SER A 10 -10.27 23.96 -21.82
N THR A 11 -9.15 23.38 -21.42
CA THR A 11 -8.61 22.17 -22.05
C THR A 11 -9.40 20.96 -21.55
N VAL A 12 -10.24 20.40 -22.42
CA VAL A 12 -10.85 19.10 -22.16
C VAL A 12 -9.75 18.05 -22.25
N LEU A 13 -9.36 17.48 -21.11
CA LEU A 13 -8.46 16.34 -21.04
C LEU A 13 -9.23 15.08 -21.47
N LEU A 14 -9.13 14.74 -22.75
CA LEU A 14 -9.67 13.50 -23.29
C LEU A 14 -8.69 12.36 -22.98
N GLN A 15 -9.20 11.28 -22.39
CA GLN A 15 -8.45 10.04 -22.21
C GLN A 15 -8.96 8.98 -23.19
N ASN A 16 -8.05 8.20 -23.78
CA ASN A 16 -8.43 7.02 -24.54
C ASN A 16 -9.13 6.01 -23.62
N ALA A 17 -10.27 5.46 -24.05
CA ALA A 17 -11.03 4.47 -23.28
C ALA A 17 -10.18 3.24 -22.87
N LEU A 18 -9.20 2.85 -23.69
CA LEU A 18 -8.28 1.75 -23.38
C LEU A 18 -7.33 2.08 -22.22
N ASP A 19 -7.04 3.36 -21.99
CA ASP A 19 -6.12 3.83 -20.95
C ASP A 19 -6.80 4.04 -19.58
N MET A 20 -8.13 4.02 -19.52
CA MET A 20 -8.90 4.28 -18.29
C MET A 20 -8.55 3.32 -17.16
N HIS A 21 -8.14 2.08 -17.47
CA HIS A 21 -7.83 1.07 -16.45
C HIS A 21 -6.45 1.24 -15.80
N LEU A 22 -5.48 1.84 -16.49
CA LEU A 22 -4.07 1.88 -16.04
C LEU A 22 -3.49 3.29 -15.90
N ARG A 23 -4.13 4.31 -16.50
CA ARG A 23 -3.58 5.67 -16.61
C ARG A 23 -4.57 6.75 -16.19
N SER A 24 -5.56 6.42 -15.35
CA SER A 24 -6.63 7.33 -14.92
C SER A 24 -6.33 8.09 -13.62
N LYS A 25 -5.16 7.89 -13.00
CA LYS A 25 -4.76 8.55 -11.74
C LYS A 25 -4.92 10.07 -11.71
N ASN A 26 -4.73 10.74 -12.85
CA ASN A 26 -4.77 12.21 -12.92
C ASN A 26 -6.05 12.73 -13.61
N VAL A 27 -7.03 11.86 -13.87
CA VAL A 27 -8.29 12.25 -14.49
C VAL A 27 -9.29 12.50 -13.37
N SER A 28 -9.57 13.77 -13.09
CA SER A 28 -10.61 14.20 -12.16
C SER A 28 -11.94 14.33 -12.91
N GLU A 29 -12.85 13.39 -12.67
CA GLU A 29 -14.24 13.54 -13.12
C GLU A 29 -14.99 14.40 -12.10
N TYR A 30 -15.65 15.45 -12.59
CA TYR A 30 -16.39 16.41 -11.77
C TYR A 30 -17.49 15.68 -10.98
N GLY A 31 -17.35 15.61 -9.66
CA GLY A 31 -18.41 15.12 -8.75
C GLY A 31 -18.50 13.61 -8.53
N MET A 32 -17.64 12.81 -9.16
CA MET A 32 -17.50 11.38 -8.87
C MET A 32 -16.00 11.09 -8.78
N ALA A 33 -15.45 11.15 -7.57
CA ALA A 33 -14.19 10.47 -7.30
C ALA A 33 -14.46 8.97 -7.50
N THR A 34 -14.37 8.49 -8.73
CA THR A 34 -14.42 7.05 -8.98
C THR A 34 -13.29 6.46 -8.17
N GLN A 35 -13.65 5.63 -7.19
CA GLN A 35 -12.73 4.90 -6.31
C GLN A 35 -11.81 3.92 -7.08
N TYR A 36 -11.74 4.03 -8.41
CA TYR A 36 -11.08 3.10 -9.33
C TYR A 36 -10.16 3.84 -10.30
N GLN A 37 -9.25 4.66 -9.76
CA GLN A 37 -8.16 5.21 -10.53
C GLN A 37 -7.00 4.20 -10.62
N GLY A 38 -6.68 3.77 -11.83
CA GLY A 38 -5.55 2.89 -12.11
C GLY A 38 -4.23 3.66 -12.17
N ASP A 39 -3.22 3.18 -11.44
CA ASP A 39 -1.84 3.67 -11.54
C ASP A 39 -0.91 2.57 -12.07
N ILE A 40 -0.50 2.68 -13.33
CA ILE A 40 0.46 1.78 -13.98
C ILE A 40 1.79 1.65 -13.21
N LYS A 41 2.16 2.66 -12.41
CA LYS A 41 3.37 2.59 -11.58
C LYS A 41 3.29 1.43 -10.60
N MET A 42 2.11 1.12 -10.05
CA MET A 42 1.93 -0.01 -9.15
C MET A 42 2.21 -1.34 -9.86
N VAL A 43 1.76 -1.49 -11.10
CA VAL A 43 2.03 -2.69 -11.92
C VAL A 43 3.53 -2.86 -12.14
N TRP A 44 4.23 -1.78 -12.51
CA TRP A 44 5.69 -1.82 -12.70
C TRP A 44 6.46 -2.11 -11.41
N ILE A 45 6.00 -1.58 -10.28
CA ILE A 45 6.60 -1.87 -8.98
C ILE A 45 6.43 -3.36 -8.63
N PHE A 46 5.22 -3.91 -8.79
CA PHE A 46 4.99 -5.34 -8.55
C PHE A 46 5.78 -6.23 -9.51
N ALA A 47 5.87 -5.87 -10.79
CA ALA A 47 6.69 -6.57 -11.78
C ALA A 47 8.18 -6.54 -11.40
N GLY A 48 8.69 -5.38 -10.95
CA GLY A 48 10.05 -5.23 -10.46
C GLY A 48 10.34 -6.11 -9.25
N ILE A 49 9.45 -6.14 -8.26
CA ILE A 49 9.59 -6.98 -7.06
C ILE A 49 9.57 -8.47 -7.44
N ALA A 50 8.63 -8.89 -8.28
CA ALA A 50 8.55 -10.27 -8.76
C ALA A 50 9.84 -10.68 -9.50
N PHE A 51 10.39 -9.79 -10.33
CA PHE A 51 11.67 -9.99 -11.00
C PHE A 51 12.84 -10.15 -10.02
N PHE A 52 12.93 -9.31 -8.98
CA PHE A 52 13.97 -9.43 -7.96
C PHE A 52 13.86 -10.71 -7.14
N ILE A 53 12.65 -11.14 -6.77
CA ILE A 53 12.42 -12.41 -6.06
C ILE A 53 12.84 -13.60 -6.93
N LEU A 54 12.48 -13.57 -8.21
CA LEU A 54 12.90 -14.60 -9.16
C LEU A 54 14.43 -14.65 -9.29
N LEU A 55 15.07 -13.49 -9.38
CA LEU A 55 16.52 -13.38 -9.45
C LEU A 55 17.20 -13.91 -8.16
N ILE A 56 16.65 -13.61 -6.98
CA ILE A 56 17.08 -14.20 -5.69
C ILE A 56 16.95 -15.73 -5.73
N ALA A 57 15.85 -16.26 -6.25
CA ALA A 57 15.65 -17.71 -6.37
C ALA A 57 16.68 -18.36 -7.32
N CYS A 58 16.95 -17.73 -8.47
CA CYS A 58 18.00 -18.19 -9.40
C CYS A 58 19.38 -18.19 -8.74
N ILE A 59 19.74 -17.10 -8.04
CA ILE A 59 21.00 -16.99 -7.31
C ILE A 59 21.11 -18.08 -6.24
N ASN A 60 20.04 -18.30 -5.48
CA ASN A 60 19.99 -19.34 -4.46
C ASN A 60 20.23 -20.73 -5.09
N PHE A 61 19.53 -21.03 -6.19
CA PHE A 61 19.74 -22.29 -6.91
C PHE A 61 21.18 -22.45 -7.43
N ILE A 62 21.78 -21.41 -8.01
CA ILE A 62 23.19 -21.41 -8.45
C ILE A 62 24.11 -21.68 -7.26
N ASN A 63 23.89 -21.02 -6.13
CA ASN A 63 24.69 -21.17 -4.93
C ASN A 63 24.61 -22.61 -4.37
N LEU A 64 23.40 -23.18 -4.28
CA LEU A 64 23.17 -24.54 -3.80
C LEU A 64 23.73 -25.61 -4.75
N SER A 65 23.51 -25.43 -6.06
CA SER A 65 24.04 -26.33 -7.09
C SER A 65 25.58 -26.32 -7.11
N THR A 66 26.19 -25.14 -6.96
CA THR A 66 27.64 -25.00 -6.86
C THR A 66 28.20 -25.60 -5.56
N ALA A 67 27.48 -25.53 -4.44
CA ALA A 67 27.88 -26.19 -3.21
C ALA A 67 27.89 -27.73 -3.38
N ASN A 68 26.84 -28.28 -3.99
CA ASN A 68 26.74 -29.72 -4.26
C ASN A 68 27.69 -30.20 -5.36
N ALA A 69 28.19 -29.30 -6.21
CA ALA A 69 29.17 -29.61 -7.25
C ALA A 69 30.44 -30.29 -6.71
N ALA A 70 30.89 -29.92 -5.51
CA ALA A 70 32.10 -30.46 -4.91
C ALA A 70 31.96 -31.93 -4.46
N THR A 71 30.76 -32.39 -4.11
CA THR A 71 30.53 -33.82 -3.78
C THR A 71 30.53 -34.67 -5.05
N ARG A 72 30.06 -34.11 -6.17
CA ARG A 72 30.08 -34.74 -7.50
C ARG A 72 31.45 -34.66 -8.21
N ALA A 73 32.40 -33.88 -7.69
CA ALA A 73 33.71 -33.70 -8.31
C ALA A 73 34.50 -35.00 -8.49
N LYS A 74 34.37 -35.96 -7.56
CA LYS A 74 35.05 -37.28 -7.63
C LYS A 74 34.49 -38.12 -8.79
N GLU A 75 33.17 -38.14 -8.95
CA GLU A 75 32.48 -38.83 -10.05
C GLU A 75 32.87 -38.24 -11.42
N ILE A 76 32.89 -36.91 -11.52
CA ILE A 76 33.28 -36.18 -12.74
C ILE A 76 34.75 -36.44 -13.09
N GLY A 77 35.63 -36.52 -12.08
CA GLY A 77 37.04 -36.87 -12.24
C GLY A 77 37.21 -38.26 -12.86
N ILE A 78 36.47 -39.26 -12.37
CA ILE A 78 36.46 -40.63 -12.90
C ILE A 78 35.93 -40.67 -14.34
N ARG A 79 34.82 -39.96 -14.64
CA ARG A 79 34.26 -39.91 -16.00
C ARG A 79 35.20 -39.26 -17.01
N LYS A 80 35.94 -38.21 -16.61
CA LYS A 80 36.96 -37.60 -17.47
C LYS A 80 38.13 -38.54 -17.74
N THR A 81 38.55 -39.34 -16.76
CA THR A 81 39.61 -40.34 -16.98
C THR A 81 39.15 -41.49 -17.90
N ILE A 82 37.85 -41.77 -17.97
CA ILE A 82 37.24 -42.75 -18.90
C ILE A 82 36.93 -42.11 -20.29
N GLY A 83 37.29 -40.84 -20.50
CA GLY A 83 37.20 -40.19 -21.82
C GLY A 83 35.97 -39.29 -22.04
N SER A 84 35.19 -38.97 -21.01
CA SER A 84 34.10 -37.98 -21.15
C SER A 84 34.65 -36.60 -21.49
N ASN A 85 34.25 -36.08 -22.66
CA ASN A 85 34.64 -34.74 -23.10
C ASN A 85 33.86 -33.66 -22.32
N ARG A 86 34.45 -32.47 -22.18
CA ARG A 86 33.91 -31.29 -21.48
C ARG A 86 32.50 -30.93 -21.95
N LYS A 87 32.23 -31.06 -23.25
CA LYS A 87 30.92 -30.76 -23.86
C LYS A 87 29.81 -31.68 -23.33
N THR A 88 30.09 -32.98 -23.19
CA THR A 88 29.12 -33.97 -22.69
C THR A 88 28.68 -33.67 -21.26
N LEU A 89 29.62 -33.27 -20.41
CA LEU A 89 29.33 -32.87 -19.02
C LEU A 89 28.50 -31.58 -18.96
N ILE A 90 28.81 -30.59 -19.81
CA ILE A 90 28.04 -29.34 -19.88
C ILE A 90 26.60 -29.62 -20.30
N ILE A 91 26.39 -30.43 -21.34
CA ILE A 91 25.04 -30.79 -21.82
C ILE A 91 24.27 -31.51 -20.71
N GLN A 92 24.89 -32.50 -20.05
CA GLN A 92 24.23 -33.23 -18.96
C GLN A 92 23.78 -32.31 -17.82
N PHE A 93 24.64 -31.42 -17.33
CA PHE A 93 24.28 -30.50 -16.25
C PHE A 93 23.22 -29.47 -16.68
N MET A 94 23.28 -29.02 -17.94
CA MET A 94 22.27 -28.12 -18.49
C MET A 94 20.91 -28.82 -18.57
N THR A 95 20.86 -30.06 -19.04
CA THR A 95 19.63 -30.86 -19.08
C THR A 95 19.07 -31.10 -17.68
N GLU A 96 19.92 -31.43 -16.69
CA GLU A 96 19.49 -31.59 -15.30
C GLU A 96 18.88 -30.29 -14.75
N ALA A 97 19.51 -29.14 -15.00
CA ALA A 97 18.98 -27.83 -14.59
C ALA A 97 17.63 -27.49 -15.25
N ILE A 98 17.47 -27.80 -16.54
CA ILE A 98 16.21 -27.62 -17.27
C ILE A 98 15.12 -28.56 -16.74
N CYS A 99 15.45 -29.80 -16.38
CA CYS A 99 14.48 -30.70 -15.74
C CYS A 99 14.01 -30.16 -14.39
N TYR A 100 14.91 -29.62 -13.57
CA TYR A 100 14.53 -28.97 -12.31
C TYR A 100 13.68 -27.71 -12.55
N SER A 101 13.97 -26.91 -13.58
CA SER A 101 13.14 -25.74 -13.90
C SER A 101 11.75 -26.13 -14.41
N LEU A 102 11.62 -27.23 -15.16
CA LEU A 102 10.32 -27.79 -15.55
C LEU A 102 9.49 -28.22 -14.34
N ILE A 103 10.08 -29.00 -13.42
CA ILE A 103 9.39 -29.44 -12.20
C ILE A 103 8.98 -28.23 -11.36
N SER A 104 9.86 -27.24 -11.23
CA SER A 104 9.59 -26.00 -10.50
C SER A 104 8.47 -25.18 -11.15
N LEU A 105 8.40 -25.13 -12.48
CA LEU A 105 7.31 -24.47 -13.22
C LEU A 105 5.97 -25.16 -12.94
N LEU A 106 5.91 -26.48 -13.00
CA LEU A 106 4.68 -27.24 -12.75
C LEU A 106 4.18 -27.03 -11.31
N ILE A 107 5.07 -27.13 -10.32
CA ILE A 107 4.74 -26.86 -8.92
C ILE A 107 4.33 -25.39 -8.74
N GLY A 108 5.05 -24.46 -9.36
CA GLY A 108 4.74 -23.03 -9.32
C GLY A 108 3.37 -22.69 -9.91
N LEU A 109 2.99 -23.31 -11.03
CA LEU A 109 1.66 -23.16 -11.63
C LEU A 109 0.57 -23.72 -10.72
N LEU A 110 0.79 -24.88 -10.11
CA LEU A 110 -0.15 -25.47 -9.16
C LEU A 110 -0.34 -24.56 -7.94
N LEU A 111 0.76 -24.06 -7.35
CA LEU A 111 0.70 -23.13 -6.23
C LEU A 111 0.03 -21.81 -6.62
N ALA A 112 0.33 -21.27 -7.80
CA ALA A 112 -0.31 -20.06 -8.31
C ALA A 112 -1.82 -20.27 -8.44
N PHE A 113 -2.27 -21.41 -8.99
CA PHE A 113 -3.69 -21.73 -9.09
C PHE A 113 -4.38 -21.83 -7.72
N LEU A 114 -3.76 -22.50 -6.75
CA LEU A 114 -4.32 -22.66 -5.39
C LEU A 114 -4.34 -21.36 -4.59
N LEU A 115 -3.33 -20.49 -4.75
CA LEU A 115 -3.20 -19.23 -4.00
C LEU A 115 -3.88 -18.05 -4.69
N LEU A 116 -4.27 -18.17 -5.96
CA LEU A 116 -4.92 -17.08 -6.70
C LEU A 116 -6.20 -16.55 -6.03
N PRO A 117 -7.09 -17.38 -5.46
CA PRO A 117 -8.27 -16.87 -4.74
C PRO A 117 -7.89 -16.04 -3.51
N LEU A 118 -6.88 -16.46 -2.76
CA LEU A 118 -6.37 -15.72 -1.61
C LEU A 118 -5.77 -14.38 -2.05
N PHE A 119 -5.01 -14.38 -3.14
CA PHE A 119 -4.44 -13.15 -3.71
C PHE A 119 -5.52 -12.20 -4.24
N ASN A 120 -6.57 -12.73 -4.88
CA ASN A 120 -7.71 -11.95 -5.37
C ASN A 120 -8.45 -11.25 -4.21
N ASN A 121 -8.65 -11.94 -3.09
CA ASN A 121 -9.22 -11.33 -1.89
C ASN A 121 -8.30 -10.25 -1.30
N LEU A 122 -6.99 -10.52 -1.25
CA LEU A 122 -6.01 -9.56 -0.72
C LEU A 122 -5.91 -8.29 -1.57
N ALA A 123 -5.87 -8.45 -2.90
CA ALA A 123 -5.73 -7.36 -3.86
C ALA A 123 -7.08 -6.69 -4.21
N ASN A 124 -8.19 -7.29 -3.79
CA ASN A 124 -9.54 -6.95 -4.24
C ASN A 124 -9.62 -6.87 -5.78
N LYS A 125 -9.21 -7.95 -6.44
CA LYS A 125 -9.20 -8.11 -7.90
C LYS A 125 -9.79 -9.45 -8.32
N ALA A 126 -10.26 -9.51 -9.56
CA ALA A 126 -10.74 -10.73 -10.19
C ALA A 126 -9.73 -11.22 -11.23
N LEU A 127 -8.55 -11.67 -10.79
CA LEU A 127 -7.54 -12.23 -11.69
C LEU A 127 -7.84 -13.69 -11.99
N PHE A 128 -7.59 -14.08 -13.23
CA PHE A 128 -7.64 -15.45 -13.73
C PHE A 128 -6.34 -15.78 -14.45
N ILE A 129 -5.96 -17.06 -14.46
CA ILE A 129 -4.84 -17.51 -15.27
C ILE A 129 -5.27 -17.45 -16.74
N PRO A 130 -4.58 -16.69 -17.61
CA PRO A 130 -5.04 -16.40 -18.96
C PRO A 130 -4.71 -17.56 -19.92
N TRP A 131 -5.27 -18.74 -19.68
CA TRP A 131 -5.03 -19.94 -20.51
C TRP A 131 -5.45 -19.77 -21.98
N THR A 132 -6.42 -18.89 -22.25
CA THR A 132 -6.94 -18.59 -23.60
C THR A 132 -6.05 -17.64 -24.38
N VAL A 133 -5.08 -16.99 -23.73
CA VAL A 133 -4.20 -16.01 -24.37
C VAL A 133 -3.05 -16.72 -25.07
N TRP A 134 -2.97 -16.56 -26.39
CA TRP A 134 -2.07 -17.32 -27.26
C TRP A 134 -0.58 -17.24 -26.88
N TYR A 135 -0.13 -16.10 -26.34
CA TYR A 135 1.26 -15.87 -25.96
C TYR A 135 1.60 -16.36 -24.54
N PHE A 136 0.62 -16.72 -23.71
CA PHE A 136 0.85 -17.09 -22.32
C PHE A 136 1.69 -18.37 -22.19
N VAL A 137 1.25 -19.48 -22.79
CA VAL A 137 1.98 -20.76 -22.72
C VAL A 137 3.38 -20.68 -23.34
N PRO A 138 3.58 -20.09 -24.54
CA PRO A 138 4.93 -19.86 -25.08
C PRO A 138 5.82 -19.04 -24.14
N SER A 139 5.29 -17.99 -23.48
CA SER A 139 6.08 -17.19 -22.55
C SER A 139 6.51 -17.97 -21.29
N LEU A 140 5.66 -18.86 -20.78
CA LEU A 140 6.00 -19.74 -19.65
C LEU A 140 7.13 -20.70 -20.03
N ILE A 141 7.03 -21.35 -21.19
CA ILE A 141 8.07 -22.26 -21.70
C ILE A 141 9.40 -21.51 -21.88
N LEU A 142 9.34 -20.33 -22.50
CA LEU A 142 10.52 -19.48 -22.71
C LEU A 142 11.15 -19.07 -21.38
N SER A 143 10.34 -18.66 -20.39
CA SER A 143 10.83 -18.29 -19.06
C SER A 143 11.50 -19.47 -18.35
N MET A 144 10.93 -20.67 -18.44
CA MET A 144 11.47 -21.90 -17.86
C MET A 144 12.83 -22.27 -18.47
N LEU A 145 12.97 -22.12 -19.79
CA LEU A 145 14.23 -22.34 -20.48
C LEU A 145 15.28 -21.30 -20.08
N ILE A 146 14.92 -20.01 -20.05
CA ILE A 146 15.83 -18.93 -19.65
C ILE A 146 16.32 -19.16 -18.22
N ILE A 147 15.42 -19.44 -17.27
CA ILE A 147 15.75 -19.68 -15.87
C ILE A 147 16.64 -20.93 -15.75
N GLY A 148 16.27 -22.04 -16.38
CA GLY A 148 17.05 -23.28 -16.37
C GLY A 148 18.46 -23.09 -16.93
N ILE A 149 18.59 -22.34 -18.02
CA ILE A 149 19.89 -21.99 -18.62
C ILE A 149 20.70 -21.12 -17.67
N LEU A 150 20.15 -20.01 -17.16
CA LEU A 150 20.87 -19.11 -16.24
C LEU A 150 21.34 -19.84 -14.98
N ALA A 151 20.48 -20.69 -14.42
CA ALA A 151 20.74 -21.52 -13.27
C ALA A 151 21.81 -22.59 -13.52
N GLY A 152 21.81 -23.20 -14.71
CA GLY A 152 22.74 -24.27 -15.11
C GLY A 152 24.07 -23.78 -15.67
N LEU A 153 24.13 -22.56 -16.22
CA LEU A 153 25.30 -22.00 -16.90
C LEU A 153 26.51 -21.97 -15.97
N TYR A 154 26.34 -21.41 -14.77
CA TYR A 154 27.43 -21.23 -13.83
C TYR A 154 27.99 -22.56 -13.30
N PRO A 155 27.17 -23.49 -12.77
CA PRO A 155 27.65 -24.83 -12.40
C PRO A 155 28.29 -25.56 -13.57
N ALA A 156 27.72 -25.53 -14.77
CA ALA A 156 28.24 -26.25 -15.93
C ALA A 156 29.63 -25.73 -16.37
N PHE A 157 29.84 -24.41 -16.44
CA PHE A 157 31.15 -23.85 -16.78
C PHE A 157 32.18 -24.07 -15.67
N TYR A 158 31.77 -23.93 -14.40
CA TYR A 158 32.64 -24.13 -13.25
C TYR A 158 33.07 -25.59 -13.09
N LEU A 159 32.13 -26.53 -13.16
CA LEU A 159 32.38 -27.98 -13.01
C LEU A 159 33.14 -28.57 -14.20
N SER A 160 32.81 -28.15 -15.42
CA SER A 160 33.46 -28.68 -16.62
C SER A 160 34.94 -28.29 -16.71
N GLY A 161 35.37 -27.25 -16.01
CA GLY A 161 36.77 -26.82 -15.89
C GLY A 161 37.64 -27.61 -14.91
N PHE A 162 37.08 -28.52 -14.10
CA PHE A 162 37.86 -29.26 -13.11
C PHE A 162 38.90 -30.18 -13.73
N GLN A 163 40.16 -30.07 -13.27
CA GLN A 163 41.24 -30.98 -13.66
C GLN A 163 41.34 -32.17 -12.67
N PRO A 164 41.27 -33.42 -13.13
CA PRO A 164 41.30 -34.62 -12.28
C PRO A 164 42.54 -34.72 -11.39
N ILE A 165 43.69 -34.20 -11.85
CA ILE A 165 44.97 -34.30 -11.15
C ILE A 165 45.00 -33.53 -9.81
N ASN A 166 44.15 -32.50 -9.69
CA ASN A 166 44.00 -31.72 -8.47
C ASN A 166 43.00 -32.34 -7.47
N ALA A 167 42.14 -33.25 -7.93
CA ALA A 167 41.19 -33.96 -7.05
C ALA A 167 41.85 -35.15 -6.33
N LEU A 168 42.97 -35.67 -6.86
CA LEU A 168 43.71 -36.82 -6.32
C LEU A 168 44.89 -36.41 -5.41
N LYS A 169 45.49 -35.23 -5.62
CA LYS A 169 46.42 -34.63 -4.65
C LYS A 169 45.59 -33.84 -3.64
N SER A 170 45.62 -34.24 -2.36
CA SER A 170 44.88 -33.70 -1.19
C SER A 170 44.96 -32.16 -0.92
N LYS A 171 45.37 -31.32 -1.87
CA LYS A 171 45.30 -29.86 -1.73
C LYS A 171 43.88 -29.41 -2.04
N SER A 172 43.15 -29.05 -0.98
CA SER A 172 41.81 -28.44 -0.99
C SER A 172 41.61 -27.50 -2.20
N VAL A 173 40.92 -27.98 -3.22
CA VAL A 173 40.66 -27.28 -4.49
C VAL A 173 39.55 -26.25 -4.30
N THR A 174 39.82 -25.19 -3.55
CA THR A 174 38.97 -24.00 -3.53
C THR A 174 39.66 -22.91 -4.33
N ASN A 175 39.24 -22.74 -5.59
CA ASN A 175 39.75 -21.68 -6.45
C ASN A 175 39.30 -20.33 -5.85
N PRO A 176 40.20 -19.41 -5.45
CA PRO A 176 39.83 -18.20 -4.71
C PRO A 176 38.85 -17.28 -5.49
N LYS A 177 38.89 -17.30 -6.82
CA LYS A 177 37.96 -16.56 -7.69
C LYS A 177 36.50 -17.04 -7.60
N SER A 178 36.24 -18.33 -7.29
CA SER A 178 34.86 -18.84 -7.14
C SER A 178 34.24 -18.51 -5.78
N SER A 179 35.07 -18.32 -4.75
CA SER A 179 34.60 -17.84 -3.45
C SER A 179 34.17 -16.38 -3.49
N LEU A 180 34.86 -15.52 -4.25
CA LEU A 180 34.52 -14.09 -4.38
C LEU A 180 33.18 -13.87 -5.07
N LEU A 181 32.92 -14.54 -6.20
CA LEU A 181 31.65 -14.43 -6.92
C LEU A 181 30.46 -14.93 -6.09
N ARG A 182 30.60 -16.08 -5.44
CA ARG A 182 29.57 -16.62 -4.55
C ARG A 182 29.26 -15.66 -3.40
N ASN A 183 30.30 -15.13 -2.76
CA ASN A 183 30.13 -14.16 -1.68
C ASN A 183 29.44 -12.88 -2.19
N GLY A 184 29.80 -12.38 -3.38
CA GLY A 184 29.13 -11.24 -4.02
C GLY A 184 27.65 -11.50 -4.32
N LEU A 185 27.32 -12.68 -4.86
CA LEU A 185 25.93 -13.10 -5.11
C LEU A 185 25.10 -13.20 -3.83
N VAL A 186 25.69 -13.74 -2.74
CA VAL A 186 25.05 -13.80 -1.42
C VAL A 186 24.84 -12.39 -0.86
N ILE A 187 25.84 -11.51 -0.96
CA ILE A 187 25.70 -10.10 -0.53
C ILE A 187 24.58 -9.40 -1.30
N PHE A 188 24.53 -9.56 -2.62
CA PHE A 188 23.47 -8.99 -3.46
C PHE A 188 22.06 -9.48 -3.06
N GLN A 189 21.94 -10.78 -2.79
CA GLN A 189 20.69 -11.41 -2.34
C GLN A 189 20.19 -10.80 -1.01
N PHE A 190 21.08 -10.67 -0.04
CA PHE A 190 20.75 -10.09 1.26
C PHE A 190 20.48 -8.59 1.17
N ALA A 191 21.25 -7.84 0.38
CA ALA A 191 21.00 -6.42 0.14
C ALA A 191 19.59 -6.20 -0.42
N THR A 192 19.19 -6.97 -1.43
CA THR A 192 17.85 -6.90 -2.03
C THR A 192 16.75 -7.24 -1.01
N SER A 193 16.97 -8.27 -0.18
CA SER A 193 16.01 -8.67 0.86
C SER A 193 15.85 -7.59 1.94
N ILE A 194 16.96 -6.99 2.38
CA ILE A 194 16.96 -5.89 3.36
C ILE A 194 16.21 -4.67 2.81
N ILE A 195 16.42 -4.33 1.54
CA ILE A 195 15.69 -3.23 0.89
C ILE A 195 14.18 -3.50 0.91
N LEU A 196 13.73 -4.70 0.54
CA LEU A 196 12.30 -5.07 0.57
C LEU A 196 11.71 -5.00 1.98
N ILE A 197 12.45 -5.46 3.01
CA ILE A 197 12.03 -5.35 4.40
C ILE A 197 11.86 -3.88 4.80
N ILE A 198 12.86 -3.04 4.53
CA ILE A 198 12.83 -1.61 4.86
C ILE A 198 11.66 -0.94 4.14
N SER A 199 11.43 -1.24 2.86
CA SER A 199 10.28 -0.71 2.10
C SER A 199 8.94 -1.09 2.73
N ALA A 200 8.77 -2.34 3.16
CA ALA A 200 7.55 -2.80 3.83
C ALA A 200 7.35 -2.12 5.20
N LEU A 201 8.43 -1.96 5.98
CA LEU A 201 8.39 -1.26 7.27
C LEU A 201 8.06 0.22 7.12
N ILE A 202 8.67 0.91 6.15
CA ILE A 202 8.36 2.32 5.85
C ILE A 202 6.90 2.44 5.40
N ALA A 203 6.41 1.57 4.52
CA ALA A 203 5.00 1.58 4.11
C ALA A 203 4.04 1.41 5.31
N ASN A 204 4.38 0.52 6.25
CA ASN A 204 3.62 0.33 7.50
C ASN A 204 3.59 1.60 8.36
N GLN A 205 4.74 2.24 8.52
CA GLN A 205 4.85 3.48 9.29
C GLN A 205 4.07 4.62 8.62
N GLN A 206 4.16 4.75 7.29
CA GLN A 206 3.43 5.78 6.54
C GLN A 206 1.91 5.63 6.67
N ILE A 207 1.37 4.42 6.59
CA ILE A 207 -0.07 4.17 6.84
C ILE A 207 -0.47 4.58 8.25
N SER A 208 0.32 4.16 9.24
CA SER A 208 0.03 4.45 10.64
C SER A 208 0.09 5.96 10.91
N PHE A 209 1.04 6.65 10.30
CA PHE A 209 1.12 8.10 10.32
C PHE A 209 -0.12 8.74 9.68
N MET A 210 -0.54 8.30 8.49
CA MET A 210 -1.71 8.84 7.80
C MET A 210 -3.01 8.66 8.59
N LEU A 211 -3.21 7.52 9.24
CA LEU A 211 -4.45 7.24 9.99
C LEU A 211 -4.55 7.98 11.33
N ASN A 212 -3.41 8.37 11.91
CA ASN A 212 -3.33 9.00 13.23
C ASN A 212 -2.88 10.47 13.20
N LYS A 213 -2.52 11.00 12.03
CA LYS A 213 -2.17 12.41 11.87
C LYS A 213 -3.38 13.26 12.24
N ASP A 214 -3.12 14.40 12.88
CA ASP A 214 -4.13 15.42 13.07
C ASP A 214 -4.55 15.99 11.69
N ILE A 215 -5.81 15.74 11.34
CA ILE A 215 -6.45 16.15 10.09
C ILE A 215 -7.28 17.43 10.26
N GLY A 216 -7.27 18.05 11.45
CA GLY A 216 -7.98 19.29 11.74
C GLY A 216 -9.46 19.13 12.04
N PHE A 217 -9.95 17.90 12.19
CA PHE A 217 -11.32 17.58 12.61
C PHE A 217 -11.39 16.23 13.35
N ASP A 218 -12.44 16.08 14.14
CA ASP A 218 -12.75 14.88 14.90
C ASP A 218 -13.48 13.84 14.02
N LYS A 219 -12.82 12.72 13.74
CA LYS A 219 -13.44 11.56 13.07
C LYS A 219 -13.96 10.48 14.02
N ASP A 220 -13.40 10.40 15.23
CA ASP A 220 -13.66 9.30 16.15
C ASP A 220 -15.03 9.43 16.81
N GLN A 221 -15.75 8.31 16.93
CA GLN A 221 -17.09 8.23 17.52
C GLN A 221 -18.14 9.18 16.89
N VAL A 222 -17.99 9.47 15.59
CA VAL A 222 -18.99 10.18 14.78
C VAL A 222 -19.75 9.18 13.92
N ILE A 223 -21.06 9.08 14.15
CA ILE A 223 -21.98 8.22 13.40
C ILE A 223 -22.69 9.09 12.36
N VAL A 224 -22.58 8.72 11.10
CA VAL A 224 -23.28 9.37 9.99
C VAL A 224 -24.51 8.55 9.64
N LEU A 225 -25.69 9.06 9.97
CA LEU A 225 -26.98 8.51 9.55
C LEU A 225 -27.35 9.01 8.15
N ARG A 226 -27.81 8.07 7.33
CA ARG A 226 -28.25 8.33 5.95
C ARG A 226 -29.76 8.15 5.80
N GLY A 227 -30.28 8.60 4.67
CA GLY A 227 -31.69 8.41 4.32
C GLY A 227 -32.65 9.35 5.05
N VAL A 228 -32.15 10.47 5.57
CA VAL A 228 -32.96 11.50 6.24
C VAL A 228 -33.88 12.25 5.26
N THR A 229 -33.58 12.19 3.95
CA THR A 229 -34.34 12.87 2.89
C THR A 229 -35.83 12.57 2.93
N GLY A 230 -36.24 11.33 3.24
CA GLY A 230 -37.66 10.94 3.33
C GLY A 230 -38.41 11.57 4.50
N ILE A 231 -37.69 12.05 5.51
CA ILE A 231 -38.20 12.69 6.74
C ILE A 231 -37.60 14.10 6.91
N ALA A 232 -37.23 14.75 5.82
CA ALA A 232 -36.53 16.04 5.83
C ALA A 232 -37.28 17.13 6.62
N SER A 233 -38.63 17.12 6.60
CA SER A 233 -39.46 18.05 7.37
C SER A 233 -39.40 17.85 8.88
N GLN A 234 -39.02 16.65 9.33
CA GLN A 234 -38.90 16.25 10.74
C GLN A 234 -37.43 16.15 11.18
N ALA A 235 -36.47 16.52 10.33
CA ALA A 235 -35.04 16.35 10.60
C ALA A 235 -34.57 17.13 11.84
N LYS A 236 -35.20 18.28 12.13
CA LYS A 236 -34.88 19.11 13.30
C LYS A 236 -35.38 18.47 14.60
N GLU A 237 -36.58 17.91 14.58
CA GLU A 237 -37.16 17.16 15.69
C GLU A 237 -36.35 15.89 15.97
N LEU A 238 -35.97 15.17 14.90
CA LEU A 238 -35.08 14.01 15.00
C LEU A 238 -33.73 14.38 15.60
N LYS A 239 -33.10 15.48 15.15
CA LYS A 239 -31.86 16.03 15.73
C LYS A 239 -32.01 16.26 17.24
N ASN A 240 -33.12 16.84 17.68
CA ASN A 240 -33.35 17.14 19.10
C ASN A 240 -33.53 15.87 19.95
N GLU A 241 -34.31 14.89 19.46
CA GLU A 241 -34.48 13.59 20.14
C GLU A 241 -33.17 12.81 20.23
N LEU A 242 -32.36 12.81 19.17
CA LEU A 242 -31.04 12.18 19.17
C LEU A 242 -30.09 12.87 20.15
N LYS A 243 -30.11 14.20 20.21
CA LYS A 243 -29.29 14.98 21.14
C LYS A 243 -29.69 14.80 22.61
N ALA A 244 -30.92 14.34 22.88
CA ALA A 244 -31.38 14.02 24.23
C ALA A 244 -30.83 12.68 24.76
N ILE A 245 -30.24 11.84 23.92
CA ILE A 245 -29.61 10.58 24.34
C ILE A 245 -28.35 10.92 25.18
N PRO A 246 -28.20 10.40 26.42
CA PRO A 246 -27.10 10.81 27.31
C PRO A 246 -25.68 10.59 26.76
N THR A 247 -25.49 9.60 25.89
CA THR A 247 -24.20 9.29 25.25
C THR A 247 -23.90 10.15 24.01
N VAL A 248 -24.87 10.94 23.55
CA VAL A 248 -24.73 11.84 22.39
C VAL A 248 -24.26 13.20 22.87
N ARG A 249 -23.12 13.66 22.35
CA ARG A 249 -22.54 14.95 22.68
C ARG A 249 -23.12 16.05 21.79
N ASP A 250 -23.22 15.77 20.49
CA ASP A 250 -23.74 16.74 19.53
C ASP A 250 -24.30 16.06 18.28
N VAL A 251 -25.14 16.79 17.56
CA VAL A 251 -25.78 16.30 16.34
C VAL A 251 -25.81 17.44 15.32
N SER A 252 -25.32 17.19 14.11
CA SER A 252 -25.31 18.15 13.00
C SER A 252 -26.10 17.61 11.82
N ILE A 253 -26.92 18.46 11.20
CA ILE A 253 -27.62 18.20 9.94
C ILE A 253 -26.77 18.76 8.80
N GLY A 254 -26.44 17.91 7.83
CA GLY A 254 -25.69 18.34 6.66
C GLY A 254 -25.07 17.17 5.91
N ASP A 255 -24.88 17.36 4.61
CA ASP A 255 -24.37 16.35 3.68
C ASP A 255 -23.02 16.70 3.06
N TYR A 256 -22.45 17.83 3.46
CA TYR A 256 -21.04 18.13 3.29
C TYR A 256 -20.27 17.61 4.49
N LEU A 257 -19.49 16.54 4.30
CA LEU A 257 -18.71 15.90 5.37
C LEU A 257 -17.21 16.14 5.16
N PRO A 258 -16.41 16.30 6.23
CA PRO A 258 -14.96 16.42 6.12
C PRO A 258 -14.27 15.10 5.72
N VAL A 259 -15.03 14.01 5.54
CA VAL A 259 -14.59 12.75 4.94
C VAL A 259 -15.47 12.45 3.74
N GLN A 260 -14.87 12.06 2.62
CA GLN A 260 -15.62 11.61 1.45
C GLN A 260 -16.22 10.23 1.72
N LEU A 261 -17.47 10.22 2.14
CA LEU A 261 -18.31 9.04 2.29
C LEU A 261 -19.29 8.95 1.11
N ASP A 262 -19.80 7.76 0.85
CA ASP A 262 -20.89 7.60 -0.11
C ASP A 262 -22.09 8.51 0.26
N GLY A 263 -22.62 9.22 -0.75
CA GLY A 263 -23.60 10.30 -0.62
C GLY A 263 -23.08 11.67 -0.17
N ALA A 264 -21.83 11.78 0.35
CA ALA A 264 -21.29 13.07 0.80
C ALA A 264 -21.02 13.99 -0.38
N LYS A 265 -21.42 15.25 -0.27
CA LYS A 265 -21.32 16.24 -1.35
C LYS A 265 -19.93 16.90 -1.39
N ARG A 266 -19.53 17.21 -2.62
CA ARG A 266 -18.44 18.12 -2.99
C ARG A 266 -18.94 19.01 -4.13
N ASN A 267 -18.46 20.24 -4.22
CA ASN A 267 -18.79 21.14 -5.31
C ASN A 267 -17.61 22.02 -5.72
N GLY A 268 -17.67 22.71 -6.86
CA GLY A 268 -16.65 23.66 -7.27
C GLY A 268 -17.28 25.01 -7.54
N ASN A 269 -17.24 25.90 -6.55
CA ASN A 269 -17.73 27.27 -6.68
C ASN A 269 -16.55 28.20 -6.91
N LEU A 270 -16.82 29.31 -7.60
CA LEU A 270 -15.87 30.42 -7.72
C LEU A 270 -16.23 31.49 -6.70
N PHE A 271 -15.21 32.02 -6.03
CA PHE A 271 -15.34 33.06 -5.03
C PHE A 271 -14.51 34.29 -5.39
N TRP A 272 -15.02 35.45 -5.01
CA TRP A 272 -14.30 36.72 -5.11
C TRP A 272 -14.43 37.50 -3.80
N ALA A 273 -13.43 38.32 -3.50
CA ALA A 273 -13.64 39.45 -2.61
C ALA A 273 -14.64 40.43 -3.27
N LYS A 274 -15.61 40.94 -2.52
CA LYS A 274 -16.64 41.82 -3.08
C LYS A 274 -16.03 43.05 -3.76
N GLY A 275 -16.49 43.36 -4.97
CA GLY A 275 -16.01 44.46 -5.80
C GLY A 275 -14.87 44.07 -6.75
N LYS A 276 -14.49 42.80 -6.80
CA LYS A 276 -13.42 42.28 -7.67
C LYS A 276 -13.92 41.28 -8.72
N GLU A 277 -15.22 41.05 -8.80
CA GLU A 277 -15.85 40.04 -9.67
C GLU A 277 -15.50 40.24 -11.16
N ASP A 278 -15.40 41.50 -11.61
CA ASP A 278 -15.08 41.85 -13.00
C ASP A 278 -13.57 42.06 -13.25
N LEU A 279 -12.76 42.01 -12.19
CA LEU A 279 -11.34 42.40 -12.22
C LEU A 279 -10.39 41.21 -12.04
N GLU A 280 -10.80 40.18 -11.31
CA GLU A 280 -9.99 39.02 -10.97
C GLU A 280 -10.67 37.73 -11.42
N LEU A 281 -9.85 36.74 -11.78
CA LEU A 281 -10.32 35.37 -11.95
C LEU A 281 -10.82 34.87 -10.60
N GLY A 282 -11.97 34.19 -10.60
CA GLY A 282 -12.55 33.66 -9.37
C GLY A 282 -11.72 32.55 -8.77
N GLU A 283 -11.62 32.53 -7.44
CA GLU A 283 -10.90 31.49 -6.73
C GLU A 283 -11.79 30.27 -6.51
N GLY A 284 -11.30 29.10 -6.90
CA GLY A 284 -12.02 27.84 -6.77
C GLY A 284 -12.11 27.37 -5.32
N GLY A 285 -13.31 27.04 -4.85
CA GLY A 285 -13.53 26.57 -3.49
C GLY A 285 -14.81 25.75 -3.30
N GLN A 286 -14.91 25.15 -2.12
CA GLN A 286 -16.10 24.46 -1.68
C GLN A 286 -17.11 25.44 -1.05
N PHE A 287 -18.39 25.20 -1.29
CA PHE A 287 -19.50 25.92 -0.66
C PHE A 287 -20.37 24.94 0.13
N TRP A 288 -20.25 24.94 1.45
CA TRP A 288 -20.86 23.94 2.32
C TRP A 288 -22.04 24.54 3.07
N ASN A 289 -23.21 23.93 2.90
CA ASN A 289 -24.36 24.23 3.73
C ASN A 289 -24.26 23.43 5.02
N ILE A 290 -24.17 24.13 6.13
CA ILE A 290 -24.01 23.56 7.46
C ILE A 290 -25.07 24.09 8.42
N ASP A 291 -25.27 23.37 9.53
CA ASP A 291 -26.04 23.87 10.66
C ASP A 291 -25.14 24.46 11.75
N GLU A 292 -25.75 25.02 12.80
CA GLU A 292 -25.04 25.65 13.92
C GLU A 292 -24.18 24.68 14.74
N SER A 293 -24.48 23.37 14.67
CA SER A 293 -23.81 22.32 15.44
C SER A 293 -22.66 21.66 14.68
N TYR A 294 -22.42 22.05 13.43
CA TYR A 294 -21.43 21.42 12.56
C TYR A 294 -20.01 21.52 13.11
N LEU A 295 -19.55 22.73 13.44
CA LEU A 295 -18.20 22.96 13.95
C LEU A 295 -17.95 22.16 15.24
N SER A 296 -18.93 22.08 16.15
CA SER A 296 -18.82 21.34 17.41
C SER A 296 -18.92 19.82 17.24
N THR A 297 -19.73 19.35 16.28
CA THR A 297 -19.87 17.92 15.96
C THR A 297 -18.58 17.35 15.37
N PHE A 298 -17.94 18.08 14.46
CA PHE A 298 -16.68 17.69 13.82
C PHE A 298 -15.44 18.27 14.50
N GLY A 299 -15.57 18.97 15.63
CA GLY A 299 -14.42 19.50 16.37
C GLY A 299 -13.57 20.51 15.59
N LEU A 300 -14.16 21.24 14.64
CA LEU A 300 -13.42 22.25 13.85
C LEU A 300 -13.01 23.43 14.73
N LYS A 301 -11.74 23.79 14.65
CA LYS A 301 -11.17 24.87 15.46
C LYS A 301 -11.48 26.24 14.86
N LEU A 302 -12.35 27.00 15.53
CA LEU A 302 -12.57 28.41 15.23
C LEU A 302 -11.37 29.24 15.71
N ILE A 303 -10.76 30.02 14.83
CA ILE A 303 -9.56 30.84 15.11
C ILE A 303 -9.86 32.34 15.18
N ALA A 304 -10.95 32.80 14.58
CA ALA A 304 -11.40 34.19 14.66
C ALA A 304 -12.92 34.29 14.47
N GLY A 305 -13.53 35.35 15.03
CA GLY A 305 -14.97 35.58 14.91
C GLY A 305 -15.79 34.64 15.79
N ARG A 306 -16.94 34.19 15.27
CA ARG A 306 -17.88 33.32 15.98
C ARG A 306 -18.49 32.25 15.07
N ASN A 307 -19.11 31.25 15.69
CA ASN A 307 -19.98 30.29 15.00
C ASN A 307 -21.37 30.92 14.72
N PHE A 308 -22.17 30.22 13.91
CA PHE A 308 -23.57 30.56 13.68
C PHE A 308 -24.39 30.47 14.98
N ASP A 309 -25.28 31.44 15.16
CA ASP A 309 -26.24 31.48 16.26
C ASP A 309 -27.66 31.57 15.69
N PRO A 310 -28.55 30.60 15.98
CA PRO A 310 -29.92 30.60 15.46
C PRO A 310 -30.75 31.81 15.92
N HIS A 311 -30.32 32.54 16.95
CA HIS A 311 -30.99 33.75 17.44
C HIS A 311 -30.57 35.02 16.69
N ILE A 312 -29.58 34.96 15.80
CA ILE A 312 -29.06 36.12 15.06
C ILE A 312 -29.54 36.06 13.61
N ALA A 313 -30.51 36.92 13.25
CA ALA A 313 -31.10 36.93 11.90
C ALA A 313 -30.10 37.22 10.76
N SER A 314 -29.05 38.01 11.03
CA SER A 314 -28.01 38.34 10.04
C SER A 314 -27.16 37.14 9.63
N ASP A 315 -27.20 36.03 10.37
CA ASP A 315 -26.44 34.81 10.07
C ASP A 315 -26.94 34.11 8.80
N SER A 316 -28.16 34.42 8.36
CA SER A 316 -28.70 33.96 7.07
C SER A 316 -27.89 34.41 5.85
N THR A 317 -27.07 35.45 5.98
CA THR A 317 -26.10 35.91 4.97
C THR A 317 -24.66 35.90 5.51
N GLY A 318 -24.44 35.21 6.63
CA GLY A 318 -23.13 35.02 7.23
C GLY A 318 -22.38 33.84 6.61
N ALA A 319 -21.06 33.92 6.58
CA ALA A 319 -20.18 32.85 6.16
C ALA A 319 -19.08 32.59 7.19
N ILE A 320 -18.76 31.32 7.38
CA ILE A 320 -17.55 30.88 8.09
C ILE A 320 -16.60 30.33 7.03
N VAL A 321 -15.37 30.82 7.00
CA VAL A 321 -14.38 30.41 5.99
C VAL A 321 -13.15 29.76 6.64
N ASN A 322 -12.39 28.95 5.91
CA ASN A 322 -11.08 28.50 6.41
C ASN A 322 -9.97 29.52 6.10
N LYS A 323 -8.80 29.37 6.73
CA LYS A 323 -7.63 30.23 6.45
C LYS A 323 -7.25 30.24 4.98
N ARG A 324 -7.36 29.09 4.30
CA ARG A 324 -7.00 28.96 2.89
C ARG A 324 -7.81 29.89 2.00
N MET A 325 -9.12 30.01 2.22
CA MET A 325 -9.98 30.95 1.50
C MET A 325 -9.53 32.40 1.63
N LEU A 326 -9.13 32.83 2.84
CA LEU A 326 -8.65 34.20 3.06
C LEU A 326 -7.34 34.47 2.32
N ALA A 327 -6.43 33.50 2.32
CA ALA A 327 -5.13 33.60 1.65
C ALA A 327 -5.31 33.71 0.13
N ASP A 328 -6.13 32.84 -0.44
CA ASP A 328 -6.33 32.77 -1.91
C ASP A 328 -7.10 34.00 -2.41
N LEU A 329 -8.09 34.50 -1.66
CA LEU A 329 -8.78 35.77 -1.98
C LEU A 329 -7.97 37.03 -1.68
N GLY A 330 -6.74 36.90 -1.14
CA GLY A 330 -5.87 38.03 -0.81
C GLY A 330 -6.39 38.93 0.32
N ILE A 331 -7.28 38.44 1.18
CA ILE A 331 -7.86 39.19 2.30
C ILE A 331 -6.82 39.30 3.43
N LYS A 332 -6.32 40.51 3.66
CA LYS A 332 -5.32 40.82 4.69
C LYS A 332 -5.94 41.58 5.86
N GLY A 333 -5.41 41.37 7.07
CA GLY A 333 -5.87 42.06 8.28
C GLY A 333 -7.02 41.32 8.97
N ASN A 334 -7.97 42.07 9.56
CA ASN A 334 -9.13 41.48 10.23
C ASN A 334 -10.18 41.04 9.18
N PRO A 335 -10.44 39.73 9.03
CA PRO A 335 -11.38 39.23 8.02
C PRO A 335 -12.84 39.35 8.46
N ILE A 336 -13.12 39.57 9.75
CA ILE A 336 -14.49 39.60 10.26
C ILE A 336 -15.20 40.86 9.78
N GLY A 337 -16.40 40.68 9.21
CA GLY A 337 -17.19 41.74 8.59
C GLY A 337 -16.86 42.01 7.13
N THR A 338 -15.78 41.41 6.59
CA THR A 338 -15.46 41.51 5.16
C THR A 338 -16.47 40.70 4.32
N GLN A 339 -16.69 41.11 3.08
CA GLN A 339 -17.69 40.50 2.20
C GLN A 339 -17.02 39.74 1.05
N ILE A 340 -17.48 38.51 0.84
CA ILE A 340 -17.13 37.67 -0.30
C ILE A 340 -18.37 37.37 -1.12
N THR A 341 -18.21 36.93 -2.36
CA THR A 341 -19.32 36.60 -3.24
C THR A 341 -19.03 35.37 -4.08
N ASN A 342 -20.07 34.58 -4.33
CA ASN A 342 -20.09 33.50 -5.33
C ASN A 342 -21.29 33.69 -6.28
N GLY A 343 -21.62 34.95 -6.58
CA GLY A 343 -22.89 35.37 -7.19
C GLY A 343 -23.93 35.82 -6.15
N ARG A 344 -23.78 35.40 -4.90
CA ARG A 344 -24.46 35.97 -3.73
C ARG A 344 -23.42 36.50 -2.75
N THR A 345 -23.68 37.67 -2.16
CA THR A 345 -22.79 38.26 -1.14
C THR A 345 -22.98 37.58 0.22
N TRP A 346 -21.86 37.25 0.84
CA TRP A 346 -21.77 36.69 2.19
C TRP A 346 -20.82 37.51 3.04
N THR A 347 -21.19 37.76 4.29
CA THR A 347 -20.33 38.46 5.26
C THR A 347 -19.56 37.44 6.09
N ILE A 348 -18.24 37.53 6.13
CA ILE A 348 -17.41 36.64 6.95
C ILE A 348 -17.65 36.96 8.42
N ILE A 349 -18.19 36.00 9.16
CA ILE A 349 -18.48 36.11 10.61
C ILE A 349 -17.56 35.24 11.46
N GLY A 350 -16.90 34.27 10.85
CA GLY A 350 -16.01 33.33 11.52
C GLY A 350 -14.93 32.81 10.58
N VAL A 351 -13.80 32.42 11.18
CA VAL A 351 -12.70 31.79 10.47
C VAL A 351 -12.31 30.53 11.22
N VAL A 352 -12.24 29.40 10.53
CA VAL A 352 -11.73 28.14 11.06
C VAL A 352 -10.30 27.87 10.61
N ASP A 353 -9.59 27.03 11.36
CA ASP A 353 -8.32 26.48 10.91
C ASP A 353 -8.50 25.63 9.64
N ASN A 354 -7.41 25.38 8.91
CA ASN A 354 -7.45 24.47 7.78
C ASN A 354 -7.60 23.03 8.28
N PHE A 355 -8.42 22.24 7.60
CA PHE A 355 -8.65 20.83 7.90
C PHE A 355 -8.66 20.03 6.59
N ILE A 356 -8.15 18.80 6.64
CA ILE A 356 -7.86 17.96 5.47
C ILE A 356 -9.12 17.18 5.08
N PHE A 357 -9.86 17.62 4.08
CA PHE A 357 -11.12 16.98 3.66
C PHE A 357 -11.10 16.33 2.27
N GLU A 358 -10.00 16.47 1.52
CA GLU A 358 -9.88 15.86 0.20
C GLU A 358 -8.96 14.63 0.20
N SER A 359 -7.69 14.83 0.55
CA SER A 359 -6.65 13.83 0.37
C SER A 359 -5.48 14.12 1.31
N MET A 360 -4.77 13.10 1.76
CA MET A 360 -3.54 13.27 2.54
C MET A 360 -2.29 13.50 1.68
N LYS A 361 -2.46 13.61 0.37
CA LYS A 361 -1.43 14.07 -0.58
C LYS A 361 -1.46 15.59 -0.66
N ASP A 362 -0.29 16.19 -0.81
CA ASP A 362 -0.09 17.64 -0.84
C ASP A 362 -0.66 18.32 0.43
N GLU A 363 -1.22 19.53 0.31
CA GLU A 363 -1.84 20.21 1.45
C GLU A 363 -3.14 19.55 1.91
N GLY A 364 -3.89 18.92 0.99
CA GLY A 364 -5.05 18.11 1.34
C GLY A 364 -6.33 18.87 1.71
N TYR A 365 -6.30 20.19 1.62
CA TYR A 365 -7.41 21.09 1.88
C TYR A 365 -7.48 22.19 0.81
N TYR A 366 -8.67 22.71 0.56
CA TYR A 366 -8.94 23.79 -0.39
C TYR A 366 -9.69 24.93 0.30
N PRO A 367 -9.88 26.10 -0.34
CA PRO A 367 -10.81 27.12 0.15
C PRO A 367 -12.19 26.52 0.45
N VAL A 368 -12.73 26.80 1.63
CA VAL A 368 -14.09 26.42 2.03
C VAL A 368 -14.84 27.64 2.55
N CYS A 369 -16.04 27.84 2.04
CA CYS A 369 -17.04 28.75 2.59
C CYS A 369 -18.22 27.93 3.12
N MET A 370 -18.51 28.08 4.42
CA MET A 370 -19.60 27.42 5.11
C MET A 370 -20.72 28.43 5.40
N THR A 371 -21.95 28.11 5.03
CA THR A 371 -23.12 28.98 5.23
C THR A 371 -24.24 28.25 5.96
N LEU A 372 -25.03 28.99 6.73
CA LEU A 372 -26.15 28.45 7.47
C LEU A 372 -27.30 28.09 6.52
N ALA A 373 -27.52 26.79 6.32
CA ALA A 373 -28.64 26.27 5.55
C ALA A 373 -28.92 24.81 5.90
N ASN A 374 -30.18 24.40 5.82
CA ASN A 374 -30.55 23.00 6.05
C ASN A 374 -30.42 22.21 4.75
N SER A 375 -29.50 21.24 4.72
CA SER A 375 -29.39 20.23 3.66
C SER A 375 -29.60 18.84 4.27
N PRO A 376 -30.85 18.45 4.59
CA PRO A 376 -31.14 17.32 5.47
C PRO A 376 -31.12 15.97 4.74
N SER A 377 -30.04 15.67 4.02
CA SER A 377 -29.86 14.33 3.43
C SER A 377 -29.07 13.38 4.36
N MET A 378 -28.30 13.94 5.32
CA MET A 378 -27.59 13.20 6.36
C MET A 378 -27.61 13.90 7.72
N LEU A 379 -27.37 13.09 8.76
CA LEU A 379 -27.21 13.52 10.15
C LEU A 379 -25.89 12.95 10.70
N SER A 380 -25.05 13.80 11.28
CA SER A 380 -23.82 13.39 11.95
C SER A 380 -23.99 13.48 13.45
N ILE A 381 -23.77 12.39 14.15
CA ILE A 381 -23.99 12.24 15.59
C ILE A 381 -22.63 12.02 16.25
N LYS A 382 -22.14 13.03 16.97
CA LYS A 382 -20.95 12.90 17.81
C LYS A 382 -21.36 12.25 19.13
N THR A 383 -20.74 11.13 19.44
CA THR A 383 -20.99 10.40 20.69
C THR A 383 -19.77 10.44 21.61
N LYS A 384 -20.01 10.15 22.88
CA LYS A 384 -18.98 9.84 23.88
C LYS A 384 -19.43 8.59 24.62
N SER A 385 -19.30 7.44 23.96
CA SER A 385 -19.79 6.17 24.50
C SER A 385 -18.65 5.19 24.78
N THR A 386 -18.75 4.51 25.93
CA THR A 386 -17.94 3.34 26.27
C THR A 386 -18.58 2.04 25.78
N ASP A 387 -19.89 2.06 25.51
CA ASP A 387 -20.67 0.94 24.96
C ASP A 387 -21.41 1.42 23.70
N MET A 388 -20.73 1.32 22.56
CA MET A 388 -21.27 1.76 21.28
C MET A 388 -22.48 0.91 20.84
N SER A 389 -22.55 -0.36 21.26
CA SER A 389 -23.66 -1.24 20.90
C SER A 389 -24.97 -0.75 21.52
N LYS A 390 -24.92 -0.36 22.80
CA LYS A 390 -26.07 0.26 23.48
C LYS A 390 -26.45 1.60 22.85
N THR A 391 -25.48 2.47 22.59
CA THR A 391 -25.76 3.77 21.95
C THR A 391 -26.43 3.62 20.58
N LEU A 392 -26.00 2.64 19.78
CA LEU A 392 -26.64 2.35 18.49
C LEU A 392 -28.08 1.82 18.66
N ALA A 393 -28.35 1.01 19.68
CA ALA A 393 -29.70 0.55 19.99
C ALA A 393 -30.62 1.73 20.40
N ASP A 394 -30.12 2.67 21.19
CA ASP A 394 -30.85 3.88 21.59
C ASP A 394 -31.13 4.78 20.36
N ILE A 395 -30.14 4.99 19.50
CA ILE A 395 -30.28 5.74 18.24
C ILE A 395 -31.31 5.06 17.32
N ASN A 396 -31.24 3.74 17.17
CA ASN A 396 -32.19 2.98 16.35
C ASN A 396 -33.62 3.07 16.91
N THR A 397 -33.77 3.10 18.23
CA THR A 397 -35.08 3.29 18.87
C THR A 397 -35.66 4.66 18.54
N VAL A 398 -34.84 5.72 18.58
CA VAL A 398 -35.27 7.06 18.15
C VAL A 398 -35.61 7.07 16.66
N TRP A 399 -34.74 6.51 15.81
CA TRP A 399 -34.97 6.42 14.36
C TRP A 399 -36.31 5.78 14.01
N ASN A 400 -36.65 4.65 14.65
CA ASN A 400 -37.89 3.93 14.39
C ASN A 400 -39.17 4.70 14.76
N LYS A 401 -39.09 5.72 15.62
CA LYS A 401 -40.22 6.63 15.89
C LYS A 401 -40.55 7.50 14.67
N PHE A 402 -39.53 7.88 13.88
CA PHE A 402 -39.67 8.77 12.74
C PHE A 402 -39.81 8.00 11.42
N SER A 403 -39.11 6.88 11.26
CA SER A 403 -39.13 6.07 10.03
C SER A 403 -39.27 4.57 10.32
N PRO A 404 -40.46 4.08 10.76
CA PRO A 404 -40.65 2.70 11.21
C PRO A 404 -40.49 1.65 10.09
N ASN A 405 -40.68 2.06 8.84
CA ASN A 405 -40.61 1.17 7.67
C ASN A 405 -39.23 1.17 7.00
N GLN A 406 -38.27 1.94 7.53
CA GLN A 406 -36.93 2.06 6.96
C GLN A 406 -35.90 1.59 7.98
N LYS A 407 -35.15 0.56 7.62
CA LYS A 407 -34.00 0.13 8.42
C LYS A 407 -33.00 1.29 8.53
N ILE A 408 -32.49 1.54 9.73
CA ILE A 408 -31.45 2.52 9.96
C ILE A 408 -30.21 2.20 9.09
N ASP A 409 -29.72 3.21 8.38
CA ASP A 409 -28.52 3.14 7.56
C ASP A 409 -27.48 4.12 8.14
N TYR A 410 -26.32 3.58 8.53
CA TYR A 410 -25.29 4.36 9.19
C TYR A 410 -23.87 3.88 8.87
N ASN A 411 -22.95 4.84 8.87
CA ASN A 411 -21.51 4.58 8.77
C ASN A 411 -20.79 5.36 9.87
N PHE A 412 -19.68 4.82 10.37
CA PHE A 412 -18.77 5.61 11.21
C PHE A 412 -17.83 6.45 10.35
N LEU A 413 -17.57 7.68 10.77
CA LEU A 413 -16.73 8.62 10.03
C LEU A 413 -15.26 8.16 9.98
N ASP A 414 -14.76 7.53 11.04
CA ASP A 414 -13.42 6.93 11.12
C ASP A 414 -13.26 5.70 10.21
N ALA A 415 -14.29 4.86 10.11
CA ALA A 415 -14.33 3.75 9.16
C ALA A 415 -14.32 4.26 7.72
N GLY A 416 -15.14 5.28 7.40
CA GLY A 416 -15.11 5.95 6.11
C GLY A 416 -13.74 6.54 5.78
N PHE A 417 -13.09 7.16 6.77
CA PHE A 417 -11.74 7.69 6.62
C PHE A 417 -10.71 6.58 6.36
N ALA A 418 -10.80 5.44 7.07
CA ALA A 418 -9.95 4.28 6.82
C ALA A 418 -10.20 3.67 5.42
N ASP A 419 -11.44 3.68 4.95
CA ASP A 419 -11.84 3.18 3.64
C ASP A 419 -11.20 3.96 2.49
N LEU A 420 -11.01 5.28 2.64
CA LEU A 420 -10.25 6.11 1.68
C LEU A 420 -8.80 5.64 1.50
N TYR A 421 -8.23 4.96 2.49
CA TYR A 421 -6.86 4.46 2.46
C TYR A 421 -6.74 2.94 2.31
N GLN A 422 -7.85 2.23 2.05
CA GLN A 422 -7.84 0.78 1.86
C GLN A 422 -6.90 0.35 0.73
N ASP A 423 -6.82 1.10 -0.38
CA ASP A 423 -5.92 0.75 -1.48
C ASP A 423 -4.44 0.84 -1.09
N VAL A 424 -4.11 1.80 -0.23
CA VAL A 424 -2.75 1.93 0.32
C VAL A 424 -2.48 0.78 1.30
N GLN A 425 -3.48 0.38 2.10
CA GLN A 425 -3.38 -0.78 2.99
C GLN A 425 -3.26 -2.12 2.24
N ARG A 426 -3.99 -2.30 1.14
CA ARG A 426 -3.86 -3.47 0.23
C ARG A 426 -2.46 -3.51 -0.36
N THR A 427 -1.96 -2.38 -0.85
CA THR A 427 -0.59 -2.26 -1.36
C THR A 427 0.42 -2.68 -0.31
N LYS A 428 0.34 -2.12 0.91
CA LYS A 428 1.17 -2.51 2.06
C LYS A 428 1.15 -4.03 2.32
N ASN A 429 -0.03 -4.65 2.32
CA ASN A 429 -0.16 -6.08 2.61
C ASN A 429 0.51 -6.92 1.50
N ILE A 430 0.32 -6.56 0.24
CA ILE A 430 1.01 -7.21 -0.91
C ILE A 430 2.53 -7.10 -0.76
N PHE A 431 3.04 -5.90 -0.46
CA PHE A 431 4.47 -5.68 -0.20
C PHE A 431 4.99 -6.52 0.95
N SER A 432 4.22 -6.65 2.03
CA SER A 432 4.59 -7.46 3.20
C SER A 432 4.67 -8.94 2.86
N CYS A 433 3.75 -9.46 2.04
CA CYS A 433 3.82 -10.83 1.51
C CYS A 433 5.07 -11.05 0.65
N PHE A 434 5.38 -10.13 -0.25
CA PHE A 434 6.58 -10.22 -1.08
C PHE A 434 7.87 -10.15 -0.28
N ALA A 435 7.95 -9.27 0.73
CA ALA A 435 9.08 -9.21 1.65
C ALA A 435 9.24 -10.54 2.40
N PHE A 436 8.14 -11.12 2.91
CA PHE A 436 8.17 -12.42 3.58
C PHE A 436 8.71 -13.54 2.67
N VAL A 437 8.21 -13.63 1.43
CA VAL A 437 8.68 -14.62 0.45
C VAL A 437 10.17 -14.41 0.12
N ALA A 438 10.61 -13.16 -0.07
CA ALA A 438 12.02 -12.85 -0.34
C ALA A 438 12.93 -13.29 0.82
N ILE A 439 12.56 -13.01 2.06
CA ILE A 439 13.29 -13.44 3.26
C ILE A 439 13.35 -14.96 3.35
N PHE A 440 12.22 -15.63 3.13
CA PHE A 440 12.13 -17.09 3.21
C PHE A 440 13.07 -17.75 2.19
N VAL A 441 13.02 -17.31 0.94
CA VAL A 441 13.92 -17.81 -0.12
C VAL A 441 15.38 -17.48 0.20
N ALA A 442 15.66 -16.29 0.73
CA ALA A 442 17.02 -15.90 1.08
C ALA A 442 17.60 -16.75 2.23
N ALA A 443 16.79 -17.03 3.26
CA ALA A 443 17.16 -17.86 4.40
C ALA A 443 17.45 -19.30 3.99
N LEU A 444 16.65 -19.88 3.09
CA LEU A 444 16.90 -21.22 2.53
C LEU A 444 18.27 -21.31 1.85
N GLY A 445 18.68 -20.26 1.12
CA GLY A 445 19.98 -20.24 0.47
C GLY A 445 21.16 -20.15 1.44
N LEU A 446 21.02 -19.36 2.50
CA LEU A 446 22.03 -19.31 3.55
C LEU A 446 22.12 -20.64 4.31
N PHE A 447 20.99 -21.28 4.60
CA PHE A 447 20.97 -22.59 5.23
C PHE A 447 21.69 -23.64 4.37
N GLY A 448 21.44 -23.66 3.06
CA GLY A 448 22.15 -24.52 2.13
C GLY A 448 23.66 -24.30 2.12
N LEU A 449 24.09 -23.04 2.12
CA LEU A 449 25.51 -22.68 2.18
C LEU A 449 26.16 -23.05 3.53
N ALA A 450 25.48 -22.78 4.65
CA ALA A 450 25.97 -23.09 5.99
C ALA A 450 26.12 -24.61 6.18
N THR A 451 25.16 -25.39 5.69
CA THR A 451 25.22 -26.86 5.70
C THR A 451 26.43 -27.37 4.89
N TYR A 452 26.72 -26.74 3.76
CA TYR A 452 27.90 -27.10 2.97
C TYR A 452 29.23 -26.75 3.66
N VAL A 453 29.33 -25.54 4.23
CA VAL A 453 30.55 -25.10 4.94
C VAL A 453 30.80 -25.97 6.17
N THR A 454 29.76 -26.33 6.90
CA THR A 454 29.87 -27.25 8.05
C THR A 454 30.32 -28.64 7.59
N GLN A 455 29.73 -29.22 6.54
CA GLN A 455 30.19 -30.51 5.97
C GLN A 455 31.66 -30.49 5.53
N GLN A 456 32.12 -29.40 4.90
CA GLN A 456 33.54 -29.26 4.54
C GLN A 456 34.46 -29.21 5.76
N ARG A 457 34.09 -28.44 6.80
CA ARG A 457 34.88 -28.31 8.03
C ARG A 457 34.94 -29.62 8.80
N THR A 458 33.84 -30.37 8.90
CA THR A 458 33.81 -31.69 9.54
C THR A 458 34.74 -32.67 8.82
N LYS A 459 34.71 -32.73 7.48
CA LYS A 459 35.64 -33.57 6.71
C LYS A 459 37.10 -33.19 6.94
N LYS A 460 37.42 -31.89 7.03
CA LYS A 460 38.79 -31.43 7.35
C LYS A 460 39.21 -31.84 8.76
N LEU A 461 38.36 -31.65 9.77
CA LEU A 461 38.65 -32.02 11.15
C LEU A 461 38.84 -33.53 11.33
N VAL A 462 37.98 -34.34 10.71
CA VAL A 462 38.09 -35.79 10.71
C VAL A 462 39.36 -36.22 9.96
N SER A 463 39.61 -35.69 8.76
CA SER A 463 40.84 -35.96 7.99
C SER A 463 42.10 -35.63 8.77
N VAL A 464 42.15 -34.51 9.49
CA VAL A 464 43.32 -34.10 10.30
C VAL A 464 43.50 -35.05 11.49
N ARG A 465 42.42 -35.46 12.17
CA ARG A 465 42.51 -36.43 13.28
C ARG A 465 43.02 -37.81 12.86
N PHE A 466 42.74 -38.24 11.63
CA PHE A 466 43.23 -39.54 11.11
C PHE A 466 44.62 -39.45 10.44
N SER A 467 45.13 -38.25 10.14
CA SER A 467 46.45 -38.07 9.51
C SER A 467 47.58 -37.69 10.47
N VAL A 468 47.26 -37.36 11.73
CA VAL A 468 48.28 -37.19 12.78
C VAL A 468 48.54 -38.57 13.38
N PRO A 469 49.75 -39.15 13.26
CA PRO A 469 50.09 -40.35 13.99
C PRO A 469 49.99 -40.02 15.47
N VAL A 470 49.25 -40.82 16.25
CA VAL A 470 49.43 -40.83 17.71
C VAL A 470 50.92 -41.13 17.94
N PRO A 471 51.68 -40.25 18.62
CA PRO A 471 53.09 -40.51 18.87
C PRO A 471 53.23 -41.84 19.61
N SER A 472 54.06 -42.74 19.10
CA SER A 472 54.35 -44.04 19.69
C SER A 472 55.29 -43.94 20.91
N ASP A 473 55.19 -42.88 21.70
CA ASP A 473 56.07 -42.62 22.86
C ASP A 473 55.45 -43.10 24.18
N TYR A 474 55.01 -44.37 24.20
CA TYR A 474 54.68 -45.07 25.44
C TYR A 474 55.26 -46.50 25.46
N SER A 475 56.50 -46.68 24.98
CA SER A 475 57.22 -47.96 25.10
C SER A 475 58.22 -48.02 26.26
N ASN A 476 58.40 -46.97 27.05
CA ASN A 476 59.33 -47.00 28.18
C ASN A 476 58.69 -46.38 29.42
N TYR A 477 57.76 -47.07 30.08
CA TYR A 477 57.60 -47.01 31.54
C TYR A 477 56.69 -48.15 32.02
N SER A 478 57.32 -49.20 32.51
CA SER A 478 56.80 -50.12 33.53
C SER A 478 58.02 -50.79 34.16
N PRO A 479 58.03 -51.20 35.43
CA PRO A 479 57.19 -50.79 36.56
C PRO A 479 58.04 -50.48 37.81
N GLU A 480 57.60 -49.61 38.73
CA GLU A 480 58.00 -49.76 40.14
C GLU A 480 56.80 -49.67 41.06
N ILE A 481 56.73 -50.74 41.85
CA ILE A 481 55.83 -51.12 42.92
C ILE A 481 55.93 -50.12 44.08
N SER A 482 54.80 -49.67 44.59
CA SER A 482 54.47 -49.70 46.04
C SER A 482 52.99 -49.42 46.23
#